data_AF-A0A7V9GY99-F1
#
_entry.id   AF-A0A7V9GY99-F1
#
_cell.length_a   1.000
_cell.length_b   1.000
_cell.length_c   1.000
_cell.angle_alpha   90.00
_cell.angle_beta   90.00
_cell.angle_gamma   90.00
#
_symmetry.space_group_name_H-M   'P 1'
#
loop_
_entity.id
_entity.type
_entity.pdbx_description
1 polymer ?
#
loop_
_entity_poly.entity_id
_entity_poly.type
_entity_poly.pdbx_seq_one_letter_code
_entity_poly.pdbx_strand_id
1 'polypeptide(L)'
;MAIYRMAESAEVLGVSDDTLRRWADQGRVRTTTTATGSLGIEGRDLADLAAARAGLTPGPDADEGTGRRDPGAATSARNRLSGIVTAVTRDTVMAQVEMVCGPFRVVSLMSREAADALRLEPGVLADAVVKATTVVVETATVRPR
;
A
#
# COMPACT_ATOMS: atom_id res chain seq x y z
N MET A 1 4.25 -4.78 -24.06
CA MET A 1 4.09 -4.46 -22.63
C MET A 1 3.45 -3.08 -22.53
N ALA A 2 2.77 -2.72 -21.43
CA ALA A 2 2.18 -1.38 -21.32
C ALA A 2 3.28 -0.33 -21.12
N ILE A 3 3.22 0.78 -21.85
CA ILE A 3 4.09 1.95 -21.66
C ILE A 3 3.25 3.05 -21.03
N TYR A 4 3.72 3.60 -19.92
CA TYR A 4 3.04 4.65 -19.17
C TYR A 4 3.72 5.99 -19.44
N ARG A 5 2.95 7.07 -19.63
CA ARG A 5 3.52 8.43 -19.69
C ARG A 5 4.14 8.79 -18.34
N MET A 6 5.03 9.78 -18.33
CA MET A 6 5.64 10.27 -17.08
C MET A 6 4.60 10.67 -16.02
N ALA A 7 3.56 11.41 -16.40
CA ALA A 7 2.50 11.81 -15.47
C ALA A 7 1.75 10.60 -14.88
N GLU A 8 1.45 9.59 -15.70
CA GLU A 8 0.75 8.38 -15.28
C GLU A 8 1.63 7.52 -14.37
N SER A 9 2.93 7.44 -14.69
CA SER A 9 3.93 6.74 -13.87
C SER A 9 4.10 7.42 -12.51
N ALA A 10 4.09 8.76 -12.47
CA ALA A 10 4.21 9.53 -11.23
C ALA A 10 2.98 9.33 -10.33
N GLU A 11 1.79 9.26 -10.93
CA GLU A 11 0.54 8.92 -10.22
C GLU A 11 0.61 7.51 -9.63
N VAL A 12 1.03 6.51 -10.41
CA VAL A 12 1.21 5.12 -9.95
C VAL A 12 2.16 5.03 -8.76
N LEU A 13 3.23 5.83 -8.75
CA LEU A 13 4.23 5.83 -7.68
C LEU A 13 3.89 6.75 -6.49
N GLY A 14 2.81 7.53 -6.59
CA GLY A 14 2.42 8.51 -5.57
C GLY A 14 3.45 9.65 -5.38
N VAL A 15 4.05 10.13 -6.47
CA VAL A 15 5.05 11.22 -6.47
C VAL A 15 4.71 12.29 -7.51
N SER A 16 5.41 13.43 -7.49
CA SER A 16 5.25 14.47 -8.52
C SER A 16 5.95 14.08 -9.84
N ASP A 17 5.44 14.56 -10.98
CA ASP A 17 6.06 14.37 -12.31
C ASP A 17 7.53 14.87 -12.31
N ASP A 18 7.79 16.03 -11.70
CA ASP A 18 9.14 16.58 -11.54
C ASP A 18 10.09 15.63 -10.79
N THR A 19 9.62 15.00 -9.72
CA THR A 19 10.41 14.01 -8.97
C THR A 19 10.77 12.82 -9.84
N LEU A 20 9.81 12.33 -10.63
CA LEU A 20 10.02 11.17 -11.50
C LEU A 20 10.97 11.50 -12.66
N ARG A 21 10.86 12.69 -13.26
CA ARG A 21 11.80 13.17 -14.29
C ARG A 21 13.21 13.26 -13.73
N ARG A 22 13.37 13.84 -12.55
CA ARG A 22 14.66 13.92 -11.87
C ARG A 22 15.26 12.54 -11.62
N TRP A 23 14.46 11.53 -11.29
CA TRP A 23 14.95 10.16 -11.15
C TRP A 23 15.35 9.52 -12.47
N ALA A 24 14.64 9.80 -13.56
CA ALA A 24 15.03 9.37 -14.89
C ALA A 24 16.36 10.00 -15.31
N ASP A 25 16.55 11.30 -15.07
CA ASP A 25 17.80 12.01 -15.36
C ASP A 25 18.98 11.45 -14.55
N GLN A 26 18.70 10.95 -13.34
CA GLN A 26 19.67 10.25 -12.48
C GLN A 26 19.90 8.78 -12.87
N GLY A 27 19.25 8.28 -13.91
CA GLY A 27 19.36 6.89 -14.36
C GLY A 27 18.71 5.87 -13.42
N ARG A 28 17.86 6.30 -12.48
CA ARG A 28 17.18 5.40 -11.52
C ARG A 28 16.04 4.61 -12.15
N VAL A 29 15.55 5.05 -13.32
CA VAL A 29 14.50 4.36 -14.08
C VAL A 29 14.77 4.52 -15.56
N ARG A 30 14.60 3.44 -16.31
CA ARG A 30 14.74 3.49 -17.77
C ARG A 30 13.51 4.15 -18.38
N THR A 31 13.77 5.09 -19.28
CA THR A 31 12.74 5.77 -20.05
C THR A 31 12.72 5.25 -21.47
N THR A 32 11.56 5.34 -22.09
CA THR A 32 11.30 4.99 -23.48
C THR A 32 10.46 6.09 -24.13
N THR A 33 10.24 5.99 -25.44
CA THR A 33 9.34 6.88 -26.17
C THR A 33 8.01 6.17 -26.38
N THR A 34 6.92 6.82 -25.95
CA THR A 34 5.56 6.36 -26.21
C THR A 34 5.20 6.40 -27.69
N ALA A 35 4.11 5.74 -28.08
CA ALA A 35 3.60 5.77 -29.47
C ALA A 35 3.26 7.19 -29.97
N THR A 36 3.01 8.14 -29.06
CA THR A 36 2.71 9.55 -29.38
C THR A 36 3.95 10.45 -29.37
N GLY A 37 5.15 9.88 -29.21
CA GLY A 37 6.42 10.64 -29.19
C GLY A 37 6.78 11.27 -27.84
N SER A 38 5.92 11.12 -26.81
CA SER A 38 6.20 11.61 -25.46
C SER A 38 7.07 10.64 -24.65
N LEU A 39 7.78 11.15 -23.64
CA LEU A 39 8.60 10.34 -22.73
C LEU A 39 7.72 9.45 -21.85
N GLY A 40 8.04 8.16 -21.78
CA GLY A 40 7.32 7.16 -20.99
C GLY A 40 8.25 6.17 -20.32
N ILE A 41 7.66 5.25 -19.56
CA ILE A 41 8.35 4.18 -18.84
C ILE A 41 7.63 2.86 -19.17
N GLU A 42 8.40 1.83 -19.51
CA GLU A 42 7.88 0.48 -19.67
C GLU A 42 7.33 -0.03 -18.33
N GLY A 43 6.16 -0.68 -18.33
CA GLY A 43 5.50 -1.12 -17.10
C GLY A 43 6.36 -2.02 -16.21
N ARG A 44 7.32 -2.76 -16.77
CA ARG A 44 8.30 -3.55 -16.01
C ARG A 44 9.28 -2.67 -15.26
N ASP A 45 9.89 -1.69 -15.93
CA ASP A 45 10.83 -0.76 -15.29
C ASP A 45 10.13 0.07 -14.22
N LEU A 46 8.85 0.43 -14.43
CA LEU A 46 8.02 1.08 -13.43
C LEU A 46 7.75 0.19 -12.21
N ALA A 47 7.44 -1.10 -12.43
CA ALA A 47 7.24 -2.07 -11.36
C ALA A 47 8.52 -2.33 -10.55
N ASP A 48 9.66 -2.46 -11.23
CA ASP A 48 10.97 -2.65 -10.60
C ASP A 48 11.33 -1.45 -9.70
N LEU A 49 11.08 -0.23 -10.20
CA LEU A 49 11.26 1.00 -9.42
C LEU A 49 10.32 1.05 -8.19
N ALA A 50 9.06 0.67 -8.36
CA ALA A 50 8.09 0.64 -7.26
C ALA A 50 8.50 -0.36 -6.16
N ALA A 51 8.95 -1.56 -6.54
CA ALA A 51 9.42 -2.58 -5.61
C ALA A 51 10.64 -2.11 -4.82
N ALA A 52 11.62 -1.49 -5.49
CA ALA A 52 12.81 -0.95 -4.84
C ALA A 52 12.46 0.16 -3.81
N ARG A 53 11.47 1.00 -4.12
CA ARG A 53 11.00 2.07 -3.22
C ARG A 53 10.27 1.53 -1.99
N ALA A 54 9.51 0.46 -2.16
CA ALA A 54 8.77 -0.17 -1.08
C ALA A 54 9.66 -0.99 -0.12
N GLY A 55 10.98 -1.00 -0.32
CA GLY A 55 11.90 -1.82 0.48
C GLY A 55 11.66 -3.32 0.31
N LEU A 56 11.00 -3.73 -0.79
CA LEU A 56 10.72 -5.14 -1.09
C LEU A 56 11.95 -5.86 -1.69
N THR A 57 13.05 -5.14 -1.88
CA THR A 57 14.38 -5.72 -2.06
C THR A 57 14.80 -6.33 -0.71
N PRO A 58 15.11 -7.64 -0.62
CA PRO A 58 15.51 -8.25 0.64
C PRO A 58 16.83 -7.64 1.14
N GLY A 59 16.74 -6.73 2.11
CA GLY A 59 17.85 -6.35 2.98
C GLY A 59 17.86 -7.28 4.20
N PRO A 60 19.03 -7.63 4.75
CA PRO A 60 19.12 -8.61 5.83
C PRO A 60 18.42 -8.20 7.14
N ASP A 61 18.07 -6.92 7.38
CA ASP A 61 17.52 -6.48 8.66
C ASP A 61 16.53 -5.30 8.51
N ALA A 62 15.30 -5.54 8.02
CA ALA A 62 14.27 -4.49 7.96
C ALA A 62 13.55 -4.36 9.31
N ASP A 63 14.25 -3.79 10.31
CA ASP A 63 13.69 -3.26 11.56
C ASP A 63 14.26 -1.86 11.83
N GLU A 64 13.59 -0.82 11.36
CA GLU A 64 13.65 0.57 11.89
C GLU A 64 12.36 1.28 11.43
N GLY A 65 11.48 1.89 12.23
CA GLY A 65 11.43 2.21 13.65
C GLY A 65 10.66 3.53 13.81
N THR A 66 9.51 3.52 14.50
CA THR A 66 9.03 4.62 15.39
C THR A 66 7.69 4.22 16.03
N GLY A 67 7.72 4.01 17.35
CA GLY A 67 6.55 3.78 18.19
C GLY A 67 6.51 2.36 18.75
N ARG A 68 6.82 2.25 20.04
CA ARG A 68 6.75 1.06 20.91
C ARG A 68 5.77 -0.01 20.41
N ARG A 69 6.30 -1.09 19.84
CA ARG A 69 5.54 -2.29 19.43
C ARG A 69 6.21 -3.50 20.06
N ASP A 70 5.41 -4.36 20.67
CA ASP A 70 5.87 -5.65 21.20
C ASP A 70 6.50 -6.47 20.05
N PRO A 71 7.74 -7.00 20.20
CA PRO A 71 8.36 -7.92 19.25
C PRO A 71 7.67 -9.31 19.17
N GLY A 72 6.51 -9.47 19.81
CA GLY A 72 5.97 -10.76 20.27
C GLY A 72 5.13 -11.58 19.28
N ALA A 73 5.10 -11.26 17.99
CA ALA A 73 4.48 -12.15 17.02
C ALA A 73 5.17 -12.03 15.66
N ALA A 74 6.10 -12.94 15.39
CA ALA A 74 6.49 -13.28 14.03
C ALA A 74 5.23 -13.80 13.29
N THR A 75 4.43 -12.87 12.76
CA THR A 75 3.24 -13.17 11.98
C THR A 75 3.62 -13.21 10.51
N SER A 76 3.11 -14.21 9.78
CA SER A 76 3.28 -14.29 8.33
C SER A 76 2.53 -13.18 7.57
N ALA A 77 1.74 -12.37 8.27
CA ALA A 77 1.04 -11.24 7.68
C ALA A 77 2.01 -10.08 7.46
N ARG A 78 2.41 -9.87 6.21
CA ARG A 78 3.33 -8.80 5.81
C ARG A 78 2.68 -7.43 5.69
N ASN A 79 1.36 -7.39 5.49
CA ASN A 79 0.63 -6.14 5.35
C ASN A 79 0.04 -5.76 6.70
N ARG A 80 0.68 -4.80 7.38
CA ARG A 80 0.20 -4.21 8.63
C ARG A 80 -0.03 -2.73 8.42
N LEU A 81 -1.29 -2.31 8.52
CA LEU A 81 -1.68 -0.91 8.39
C LEU A 81 -2.12 -0.39 9.75
N SER A 82 -1.30 0.47 10.36
CA SER A 82 -1.66 1.14 11.61
C SER A 82 -2.67 2.24 11.34
N GLY A 83 -3.69 2.34 12.18
CA GLY A 83 -4.76 3.30 12.00
C GLY A 83 -5.60 3.50 13.24
N ILE A 84 -6.67 4.27 13.08
CA ILE A 84 -7.67 4.54 14.11
C ILE A 84 -9.01 3.92 13.71
N VAL A 85 -9.67 3.26 14.66
CA VAL A 85 -11.03 2.74 14.48
C VAL A 85 -11.99 3.92 14.39
N THR A 86 -12.85 3.94 13.37
CA THR A 86 -13.84 5.00 13.13
C THR A 86 -15.27 4.55 13.40
N ALA A 87 -15.56 3.26 13.25
CA ALA A 87 -16.88 2.68 13.52
C ALA A 87 -16.75 1.20 13.89
N VAL A 88 -17.64 0.72 14.76
CA VAL A 88 -17.79 -0.71 15.05
C VAL A 88 -19.28 -1.06 15.11
N THR A 89 -19.71 -1.91 14.17
CA THR A 89 -21.08 -2.44 14.12
C THR A 89 -21.03 -3.90 14.54
N ARG A 90 -21.85 -4.29 15.53
CA ARG A 90 -21.91 -5.66 16.05
C ARG A 90 -23.29 -6.24 15.80
N ASP A 91 -23.35 -7.48 15.36
CA ASP A 91 -24.56 -8.29 15.36
C ASP A 91 -24.48 -9.39 16.44
N THR A 92 -25.22 -10.49 16.29
CA THR A 92 -25.18 -11.61 17.24
C THR A 92 -23.84 -12.35 17.24
N VAL A 93 -23.20 -12.54 16.08
CA VAL A 93 -22.03 -13.43 15.89
C VAL A 93 -20.83 -12.69 15.31
N MET A 94 -21.06 -11.71 14.45
CA MET A 94 -20.06 -10.97 13.69
C MET A 94 -19.99 -9.50 14.12
N ALA A 95 -18.87 -8.88 13.79
CA ALA A 95 -18.64 -7.47 13.89
C ALA A 95 -17.97 -6.95 12.62
N GLN A 96 -18.43 -5.79 12.18
CA GLN A 96 -17.77 -4.96 11.18
C GLN A 96 -17.00 -3.85 11.89
N VAL A 97 -15.71 -3.77 11.64
CA VAL A 97 -14.82 -2.74 12.18
C VAL A 97 -14.30 -1.91 11.02
N GLU A 98 -14.48 -0.59 11.11
CA GLU A 98 -13.97 0.36 10.13
C GLU A 98 -12.80 1.13 10.73
N MET A 99 -11.75 1.32 9.92
CA MET A 99 -10.53 2.01 10.31
C MET A 99 -10.07 2.96 9.22
N VAL A 100 -9.44 4.07 9.62
CA VAL A 100 -8.62 4.90 8.74
C VAL A 100 -7.15 4.62 9.04
N CYS A 101 -6.43 4.14 8.03
CA CYS A 101 -5.01 3.79 8.10
C CYS A 101 -4.24 4.62 7.07
N GLY A 102 -3.76 5.80 7.48
CA GLY A 102 -3.19 6.78 6.56
C GLY A 102 -4.23 7.22 5.51
N PRO A 103 -3.94 7.15 4.20
CA PRO A 103 -4.87 7.54 3.15
C PRO A 103 -5.97 6.48 2.87
N PHE A 104 -5.91 5.32 3.53
CA PHE A 104 -6.77 4.18 3.22
C PHE A 104 -7.89 4.02 4.25
N ARG A 105 -9.11 3.76 3.77
CA ARG A 105 -10.20 3.22 4.60
C ARG A 105 -10.14 1.70 4.54
N VAL A 106 -10.06 1.05 5.70
CA VAL A 106 -10.02 -0.41 5.83
C VAL A 106 -11.28 -0.88 6.57
N VAL A 107 -11.91 -1.93 6.07
CA VAL A 107 -13.05 -2.58 6.72
C VAL A 107 -12.69 -4.03 6.99
N SER A 108 -12.87 -4.46 8.23
CA SER A 108 -12.65 -5.84 8.67
C SER A 108 -13.96 -6.45 9.15
N LEU A 109 -14.22 -7.68 8.70
CA LEU A 109 -15.26 -8.53 9.26
C LEU A 109 -14.58 -9.56 10.15
N MET A 110 -14.98 -9.60 11.42
CA MET A 110 -14.48 -10.56 12.42
C MET A 110 -15.61 -11.02 13.33
N SER A 111 -15.36 -11.99 14.21
CA SER A 111 -16.37 -12.36 15.20
C SER A 111 -16.61 -11.21 16.18
N ARG A 112 -17.84 -11.11 16.68
CA ARG A 112 -18.19 -10.17 17.75
C ARG A 112 -17.29 -10.37 18.96
N GLU A 113 -17.06 -11.63 19.35
CA GLU A 113 -16.19 -11.97 20.48
C GLU A 113 -14.76 -11.42 20.31
N ALA A 114 -14.19 -11.48 19.11
CA ALA A 114 -12.87 -10.93 18.84
C ALA A 114 -12.87 -9.40 18.96
N ALA A 115 -13.89 -8.72 18.41
CA ALA A 115 -14.02 -7.28 18.52
C ALA A 115 -14.20 -6.81 19.98
N ASP A 116 -14.95 -7.59 20.78
CA ASP A 116 -15.17 -7.33 22.20
C ASP A 116 -13.91 -7.60 23.02
N ALA A 117 -13.21 -8.70 22.78
CA ALA A 117 -11.95 -9.04 23.45
C ALA A 117 -10.84 -8.00 23.18
N LEU A 118 -10.79 -7.47 21.95
CA LEU A 118 -9.88 -6.40 21.56
C LEU A 118 -10.37 -5.01 22.01
N ARG A 119 -11.57 -4.91 22.59
CA ARG A 119 -12.21 -3.66 23.03
C ARG A 119 -12.24 -2.61 21.91
N LEU A 120 -12.59 -3.04 20.71
CA LEU A 120 -12.62 -2.14 19.55
C LEU A 120 -13.80 -1.19 19.65
N GLU A 121 -13.51 0.11 19.58
CA GLU A 121 -14.49 1.19 19.59
C GLU A 121 -13.92 2.39 18.82
N PRO A 122 -14.77 3.30 18.31
CA PRO A 122 -14.31 4.52 17.65
C PRO A 122 -13.29 5.27 18.53
N GLY A 123 -12.13 5.60 17.94
CA GLY A 123 -11.03 6.28 18.63
C GLY A 123 -9.87 5.35 19.03
N VAL A 124 -10.06 4.03 19.03
CA VAL A 124 -8.99 3.08 19.37
C VAL A 124 -7.94 3.01 18.26
N LEU A 125 -6.66 3.10 18.64
CA LEU A 125 -5.54 2.78 17.75
C LEU A 125 -5.42 1.27 17.60
N ALA A 126 -5.38 0.79 16.36
CA ALA A 126 -5.26 -0.62 16.05
C ALA A 126 -4.43 -0.84 14.77
N ASP A 127 -3.97 -2.07 14.60
CA ASP A 127 -3.30 -2.52 13.39
C ASP A 127 -4.24 -3.41 12.58
N ALA A 128 -4.54 -3.00 11.35
CA ALA A 128 -5.17 -3.88 10.37
C ALA A 128 -4.10 -4.82 9.80
N VAL A 129 -4.17 -6.09 10.18
CA VAL A 129 -3.22 -7.13 9.77
C VAL A 129 -3.85 -7.98 8.67
N VAL A 130 -3.34 -7.86 7.45
CA VAL A 130 -3.84 -8.57 6.27
C VAL A 130 -2.86 -9.67 5.87
N LYS A 131 -3.37 -10.90 5.74
CA LYS A 131 -2.55 -12.03 5.30
C LYS A 131 -2.10 -11.81 3.85
N ALA A 132 -0.79 -11.96 3.61
CA ALA A 132 -0.19 -11.67 2.30
C ALA A 132 -0.75 -12.52 1.15
N THR A 133 -1.38 -13.65 1.43
CA THR A 133 -1.95 -14.57 0.42
C THR A 133 -3.36 -14.18 -0.03
N THR A 134 -4.00 -13.19 0.59
CA THR A 134 -5.38 -12.79 0.28
C THR A 134 -5.35 -11.37 -0.30
N VAL A 135 -4.95 -11.28 -1.56
CA VAL A 135 -4.89 -10.02 -2.32
C VAL A 135 -5.56 -10.26 -3.67
N VAL A 136 -6.47 -9.37 -4.05
CA VAL A 136 -7.04 -9.33 -5.40
C VAL A 136 -6.29 -8.26 -6.18
N VAL A 137 -5.81 -8.61 -7.37
CA VAL A 137 -5.10 -7.70 -8.26
C VAL A 137 -5.95 -7.49 -9.51
N GLU A 138 -6.22 -6.24 -9.82
CA GLU A 138 -6.96 -5.82 -11.02
C GLU A 138 -6.10 -4.86 -11.84
N THR A 139 -6.33 -4.82 -13.15
CA THR A 139 -5.67 -3.85 -14.02
C THR A 139 -6.30 -2.48 -13.86
N ALA A 140 -5.53 -1.50 -13.38
CA ALA A 140 -5.98 -0.11 -13.35
C ALA A 140 -5.99 0.49 -14.77
N THR A 141 -7.13 1.02 -15.21
CA THR A 141 -7.19 1.87 -16.40
C THR A 141 -6.83 3.31 -16.02
N VAL A 142 -5.62 3.75 -16.31
CA VAL A 142 -5.28 5.18 -16.23
C VAL A 142 -5.90 5.85 -17.45
N ARG A 143 -6.84 6.78 -17.24
CA ARG A 143 -7.47 7.51 -18.35
C ARG A 143 -6.42 8.46 -18.94
N PRO A 144 -6.08 8.36 -20.24
CA PRO A 144 -5.18 9.31 -20.82
C PRO A 144 -5.88 10.68 -20.82
N ARG A 145 -5.31 11.64 -20.09
CA ARG A 145 -5.56 13.07 -20.32
C ARG A 145 -5.07 13.48 -21.71
#